data_AF-D8MAZ5-F1
#
_entry.id   AF-D8MAZ5-F1
#
_cell.length_a   1.000
_cell.length_b   1.000
_cell.length_c   1.000
_cell.angle_alpha   90.00
_cell.angle_beta   90.00
_cell.angle_gamma   90.00
#
_symmetry.space_group_name_H-M   'P 1'
#
loop_
_entity.id
_entity.type
_entity.pdbx_description
1 polymer ?
#
loop_
_entity_poly.entity_id
_entity_poly.type
_entity_poly.pdbx_seq_one_letter_code
_entity_poly.pdbx_strand_id
1 'polypeptide(L)'
;MQISTKIILESYKQALATAHLLNSAQLSTALIESDFAFAISKYCAHVRLWNGLEVLIRPILPVDIDRMKESVFHVLSNGEVSQESLSLRFNAVTNVVKDDMLRYFTNIDYDSHFAFAALIKEGSTWKGVATARIIQDKDDSSVAEWAAIVLDAYHGMGIGSCLLYCLSCMASHFDIRRLCAVVHHENYPVLHWMKKASAYQEFYRDCRFWMFETPLNKTWIPSDEVRERLERAAHGKGGVEDECMQELQRTVKKIDQERFLNGCRRTVEETGMKETMSGKRNAPVVSFVTSGQDDFDIGDLF
;
A
#
# COMPACT_ATOMS: atom_id res chain seq x y z
N MET A 1 -12.61 -0.17 -23.07
CA MET A 1 -13.53 0.15 -21.96
C MET A 1 -12.90 -0.42 -20.69
N GLN A 2 -11.94 0.30 -20.10
CA GLN A 2 -11.27 -0.12 -18.88
C GLN A 2 -12.19 0.21 -17.70
N ILE A 3 -12.65 -0.82 -17.01
CA ILE A 3 -13.41 -0.68 -15.77
C ILE A 3 -12.38 -0.25 -14.73
N SER A 4 -12.33 1.05 -14.42
CA SER A 4 -11.48 1.57 -13.32
C SER A 4 -11.80 0.78 -12.05
N THR A 5 -10.78 0.38 -11.28
CA THR A 5 -10.90 -0.33 -10.00
C THR A 5 -11.90 0.36 -9.04
N LYS A 6 -12.05 1.68 -9.18
CA LYS A 6 -13.10 2.53 -8.58
C LYS A 6 -14.51 1.98 -8.80
N ILE A 7 -14.84 1.53 -10.01
CA ILE A 7 -16.14 0.94 -10.33
C ILE A 7 -16.33 -0.35 -9.56
N ILE A 8 -15.34 -1.23 -9.46
CA ILE A 8 -15.49 -2.53 -8.79
C ILE A 8 -15.77 -2.34 -7.29
N LEU A 9 -14.98 -1.50 -6.62
CA LEU A 9 -15.14 -1.25 -5.19
C LEU A 9 -16.39 -0.42 -4.87
N GLU A 10 -16.72 0.59 -5.68
CA GLU A 10 -17.96 1.39 -5.51
C GLU A 10 -19.20 0.58 -5.87
N SER A 11 -19.16 -0.25 -6.91
CA SER A 11 -20.25 -1.18 -7.25
C SER A 11 -20.44 -2.21 -6.14
N TYR A 12 -19.38 -2.71 -5.49
CA TYR A 12 -19.50 -3.56 -4.31
C TYR A 12 -20.10 -2.83 -3.11
N LYS A 13 -19.64 -1.60 -2.81
CA LYS A 13 -20.24 -0.75 -1.75
C LYS A 13 -21.73 -0.54 -1.99
N GLN A 14 -22.11 -0.20 -3.22
CA GLN A 14 -23.52 -0.02 -3.61
C GLN A 14 -24.31 -1.33 -3.52
N ALA A 15 -23.75 -2.45 -3.97
CA ALA A 15 -24.41 -3.76 -3.93
C ALA A 15 -24.63 -4.25 -2.49
N LEU A 16 -23.62 -4.15 -1.62
CA LEU A 16 -23.74 -4.48 -0.20
C LEU A 16 -24.73 -3.56 0.53
N ALA A 17 -24.64 -2.24 0.33
CA ALA A 17 -25.58 -1.30 0.92
C ALA A 17 -27.03 -1.66 0.55
N THR A 18 -27.24 -2.00 -0.72
CA THR A 18 -28.54 -2.43 -1.24
C THR A 18 -28.97 -3.77 -0.63
N ALA A 19 -28.07 -4.75 -0.50
CA ALA A 19 -28.35 -6.05 0.11
C ALA A 19 -28.58 -5.99 1.63
N HIS A 20 -28.14 -4.93 2.31
CA HIS A 20 -28.49 -4.66 3.71
C HIS A 20 -29.80 -3.89 3.85
N LEU A 21 -30.05 -2.91 2.97
CA LEU A 21 -31.28 -2.12 2.95
C LEU A 21 -32.50 -2.97 2.57
N LEU A 22 -32.33 -3.83 1.57
CA LEU A 22 -33.24 -4.92 1.30
C LEU A 22 -32.92 -5.98 2.35
N ASN A 23 -33.75 -6.16 3.36
CA ASN A 23 -33.57 -7.07 4.51
C ASN A 23 -33.46 -8.58 4.10
N SER A 24 -32.59 -8.89 3.14
CA SER A 24 -32.74 -9.95 2.15
C SER A 24 -31.55 -10.91 2.21
N ALA A 25 -31.82 -12.06 2.83
CA ALA A 25 -31.15 -13.36 2.73
C ALA A 25 -29.60 -13.38 2.65
N GLN A 26 -28.97 -14.12 3.57
CA GLN A 26 -27.54 -14.47 3.56
C GLN A 26 -26.99 -14.94 2.19
N LEU A 27 -27.83 -15.54 1.33
CA LEU A 27 -27.46 -15.92 -0.03
C LEU A 27 -27.10 -14.73 -0.94
N SER A 28 -27.77 -13.58 -0.81
CA SER A 28 -27.50 -12.38 -1.60
C SER A 28 -26.13 -11.80 -1.25
N THR A 29 -25.83 -11.71 0.04
CA THR A 29 -24.53 -11.26 0.57
C THR A 29 -23.39 -12.19 0.13
N ALA A 30 -23.56 -13.51 0.24
CA ALA A 30 -22.53 -14.47 -0.13
C ALA A 30 -22.18 -14.44 -1.63
N LEU A 31 -23.16 -14.18 -2.51
CA LEU A 31 -22.92 -13.99 -3.95
C LEU A 31 -22.12 -12.72 -4.21
N ILE A 32 -22.49 -11.61 -3.56
CA ILE A 32 -21.80 -10.32 -3.68
C ILE A 32 -20.34 -10.41 -3.18
N GLU A 33 -20.11 -11.10 -2.05
CA GLU A 33 -18.77 -11.38 -1.52
C GLU A 33 -17.94 -12.23 -2.49
N SER A 34 -18.55 -13.25 -3.11
CA SER A 34 -17.88 -14.13 -4.08
C SER A 34 -17.50 -13.36 -5.35
N ASP A 35 -18.41 -12.55 -5.88
CA ASP A 35 -18.16 -11.71 -7.06
C ASP A 35 -17.07 -10.68 -6.78
N PHE A 36 -17.03 -10.11 -5.57
CA PHE A 36 -15.98 -9.21 -5.16
C PHE A 36 -14.63 -9.91 -5.03
N ALA A 37 -14.57 -11.08 -4.38
CA ALA A 37 -13.36 -11.88 -4.31
C ALA A 37 -12.84 -12.23 -5.70
N PHE A 38 -13.73 -12.59 -6.63
CA PHE A 38 -13.38 -12.83 -8.03
C PHE A 38 -12.87 -11.56 -8.73
N ALA A 39 -13.51 -10.41 -8.53
CA ALA A 39 -13.06 -9.15 -9.12
C ALA A 39 -11.68 -8.73 -8.60
N ILE A 40 -11.44 -8.85 -7.29
CA ILE A 40 -10.13 -8.59 -6.67
C ILE A 40 -9.09 -9.58 -7.15
N SER A 41 -9.45 -10.86 -7.38
CA SER A 41 -8.51 -11.87 -7.88
C SER A 41 -7.85 -11.50 -9.20
N LYS A 42 -8.50 -10.65 -10.01
CA LYS A 42 -7.94 -10.13 -11.27
C LYS A 42 -6.77 -9.16 -11.07
N TYR A 43 -6.66 -8.60 -9.88
CA TYR A 43 -5.54 -7.74 -9.46
C TYR A 43 -4.53 -8.49 -8.59
N CYS A 44 -4.65 -9.82 -8.49
CA CYS A 44 -3.75 -10.65 -7.72
C CYS A 44 -2.77 -11.39 -8.62
N ALA A 45 -1.57 -11.62 -8.10
CA ALA A 45 -0.54 -12.45 -8.71
C ALA A 45 0.01 -13.42 -7.66
N HIS A 46 -0.07 -14.71 -7.93
CA HIS A 46 0.65 -15.73 -7.18
C HIS A 46 1.94 -16.09 -7.94
N VAL A 47 3.09 -15.82 -7.31
CA VAL A 47 4.41 -15.94 -7.95
C VAL A 47 5.33 -16.80 -7.11
N ARG A 48 6.14 -17.62 -7.78
CA ARG A 48 7.23 -18.36 -7.15
C ARG A 48 8.55 -17.65 -7.43
N LEU A 49 9.24 -17.25 -6.38
CA LEU A 49 10.52 -16.54 -6.48
C LEU A 49 11.68 -17.52 -6.71
N TRP A 50 12.85 -16.99 -7.06
CA TRP A 50 14.05 -17.76 -7.39
C TRP A 50 14.54 -18.68 -6.25
N ASN A 51 14.24 -18.31 -5.00
CA ASN A 51 14.54 -19.09 -3.79
C ASN A 51 13.47 -20.15 -3.48
N GLY A 52 12.47 -20.30 -4.34
CA GLY A 52 11.35 -21.22 -4.17
C GLY A 52 10.20 -20.69 -3.33
N LEU A 53 10.31 -19.49 -2.75
CA LEU A 53 9.26 -18.87 -1.94
C LEU A 53 8.03 -18.53 -2.80
N GLU A 54 6.87 -19.00 -2.37
CA GLU A 54 5.58 -18.68 -2.98
C GLU A 54 4.98 -17.43 -2.33
N VAL A 55 4.65 -16.43 -3.15
CA VAL A 55 4.19 -15.13 -2.70
C VAL A 55 2.90 -14.77 -3.43
N LEU A 56 1.85 -14.52 -2.66
CA LEU A 56 0.60 -13.93 -3.15
C LEU A 56 0.67 -12.42 -3.01
N ILE A 57 0.72 -11.72 -4.14
CA ILE A 57 0.58 -10.27 -4.20
C ILE A 57 -0.89 -9.95 -4.50
N ARG A 58 -1.52 -9.14 -3.65
CA ARG A 58 -2.91 -8.73 -3.82
C ARG A 58 -3.15 -7.30 -3.31
N PRO A 59 -4.18 -6.60 -3.78
CA PRO A 59 -4.56 -5.32 -3.21
C PRO A 59 -4.80 -5.46 -1.70
N ILE A 60 -4.36 -4.46 -0.94
CA ILE A 60 -4.76 -4.32 0.46
C ILE A 60 -6.27 -4.11 0.49
N LEU A 61 -6.97 -4.73 1.43
CA LEU A 61 -8.39 -4.56 1.70
C LEU A 61 -8.58 -3.84 3.04
N PRO A 62 -9.73 -3.18 3.28
CA PRO A 62 -9.98 -2.47 4.54
C PRO A 62 -9.84 -3.33 5.80
N VAL A 63 -10.20 -4.62 5.73
CA VAL A 63 -10.02 -5.56 6.84
C VAL A 63 -8.54 -5.83 7.17
N ASP A 64 -7.63 -5.56 6.23
CA ASP A 64 -6.22 -5.67 6.49
C ASP A 64 -5.72 -4.57 7.45
N ILE A 65 -6.56 -3.58 7.82
CA ILE A 65 -6.28 -2.65 8.93
C ILE A 65 -5.92 -3.43 10.19
N ASP A 66 -6.78 -4.37 10.58
CA ASP A 66 -6.62 -5.05 11.86
C ASP A 66 -5.42 -6.01 11.80
N ARG A 67 -5.19 -6.64 10.64
CA ARG A 67 -3.97 -7.41 10.36
C ARG A 67 -2.71 -6.54 10.37
N MET A 68 -2.76 -5.32 9.84
CA MET A 68 -1.64 -4.38 9.86
C MET A 68 -1.43 -3.77 11.23
N LYS A 69 -2.48 -3.59 12.05
CA LYS A 69 -2.38 -3.15 13.45
C LYS A 69 -1.77 -4.25 14.31
N GLU A 70 -2.29 -5.48 14.19
CA GLU A 70 -1.67 -6.65 14.82
C GLU A 70 -0.25 -6.82 14.33
N SER A 71 0.00 -6.75 13.02
CA SER A 71 1.36 -6.86 12.47
C SER A 71 2.21 -5.73 13.02
N VAL A 72 1.95 -4.44 12.80
CA VAL A 72 2.78 -3.34 13.31
C VAL A 72 2.98 -3.40 14.83
N PHE A 73 1.94 -3.71 15.63
CA PHE A 73 2.04 -3.83 17.09
C PHE A 73 2.86 -5.06 17.52
N HIS A 74 2.61 -6.24 16.95
CA HIS A 74 3.36 -7.47 17.21
C HIS A 74 4.76 -7.45 16.60
N VAL A 75 4.95 -6.80 15.46
CA VAL A 75 6.21 -6.65 14.73
C VAL A 75 7.15 -5.73 15.50
N LEU A 76 6.63 -4.62 16.05
CA LEU A 76 7.36 -3.74 16.95
C LEU A 76 7.68 -4.39 18.30
N SER A 77 6.76 -5.20 18.83
CA SER A 77 6.87 -5.79 20.17
C SER A 77 7.63 -7.13 20.18
N ASN A 78 7.61 -7.89 19.07
CA ASN A 78 8.30 -9.17 18.89
C ASN A 78 9.57 -9.06 18.04
N GLY A 79 9.88 -7.88 17.47
CA GLY A 79 11.12 -7.61 16.73
C GLY A 79 11.15 -8.14 15.28
N GLU A 80 10.00 -8.34 14.63
CA GLU A 80 9.95 -8.79 13.22
C GLU A 80 10.32 -7.68 12.21
N VAL A 81 10.28 -6.41 12.63
CA VAL A 81 10.83 -5.25 11.91
C VAL A 81 11.63 -4.44 12.92
N SER A 82 12.88 -4.21 12.59
CA SER A 82 13.79 -3.40 13.40
C SER A 82 13.39 -1.93 13.43
N GLN A 83 13.85 -1.23 14.47
CA GLN A 83 13.76 0.23 14.55
C GLN A 83 14.48 0.90 13.38
N GLU A 84 15.53 0.27 12.86
CA GLU A 84 16.24 0.70 11.64
C GLU A 84 15.30 0.69 10.44
N SER A 85 14.67 -0.44 10.12
CA SER A 85 13.70 -0.56 9.01
C SER A 85 12.56 0.46 9.10
N LEU A 86 12.04 0.74 10.30
CA LEU A 86 11.01 1.76 10.50
C LEU A 86 11.53 3.18 10.33
N SER A 87 12.73 3.45 10.86
CA SER A 87 13.37 4.75 10.73
C SER A 87 13.67 5.06 9.26
N LEU A 88 14.10 4.07 8.49
CA LEU A 88 14.31 4.20 7.04
C LEU A 88 12.99 4.39 6.28
N ARG A 89 11.90 3.71 6.68
CA ARG A 89 10.58 3.82 6.04
C ARG A 89 9.93 5.18 6.26
N PHE A 90 10.08 5.75 7.45
CA PHE A 90 9.43 7.01 7.83
C PHE A 90 10.38 8.21 7.80
N ASN A 91 11.65 7.97 7.48
CA ASN A 91 12.71 8.97 7.47
C ASN A 91 12.76 9.76 8.80
N ALA A 92 12.43 9.09 9.91
CA ALA A 92 12.26 9.66 11.23
C ALA A 92 12.38 8.55 12.29
N VAL A 93 12.94 8.89 13.46
CA VAL A 93 13.00 7.97 14.61
C VAL A 93 11.57 7.65 15.05
N THR A 94 11.08 6.48 14.66
CA THR A 94 9.67 6.09 14.84
C THR A 94 9.56 5.01 15.89
N ASN A 95 9.47 5.42 17.16
CA ASN A 95 9.36 4.47 18.27
C ASN A 95 7.93 3.89 18.41
N VAL A 96 6.92 4.52 17.83
CA VAL A 96 5.51 4.08 17.89
C VAL A 96 4.77 4.50 16.61
N VAL A 97 4.07 3.56 15.97
CA VAL A 97 3.13 3.89 14.88
C VAL A 97 1.80 4.35 15.49
N LYS A 98 1.50 5.65 15.34
CA LYS A 98 0.25 6.25 15.83
C LYS A 98 -0.96 5.73 15.04
N ASP A 99 -2.11 5.71 15.70
CA ASP A 99 -3.38 5.25 15.12
C ASP A 99 -3.77 6.04 13.85
N ASP A 100 -3.40 7.31 13.77
CA ASP A 100 -3.61 8.16 12.58
C ASP A 100 -2.73 7.76 11.40
N MET A 101 -1.50 7.31 11.64
CA MET A 101 -0.63 6.73 10.59
C MET A 101 -1.23 5.43 10.07
N LEU A 102 -1.75 4.58 10.95
CA LEU A 102 -2.43 3.34 10.56
C LEU A 102 -3.69 3.61 9.75
N ARG A 103 -4.48 4.61 10.13
CA ARG A 103 -5.64 5.06 9.34
C ARG A 103 -5.22 5.60 7.98
N TYR A 104 -4.15 6.40 7.91
CA TYR A 104 -3.60 6.86 6.64
C TYR A 104 -3.14 5.68 5.77
N PHE A 105 -2.49 4.67 6.36
CA PHE A 105 -2.02 3.50 5.62
C PHE A 105 -3.12 2.61 5.04
N THR A 106 -4.36 2.82 5.47
CA THR A 106 -5.45 1.89 5.21
C THR A 106 -6.69 2.55 4.64
N ASN A 107 -6.79 3.88 4.71
CA ASN A 107 -7.74 4.68 3.97
C ASN A 107 -7.29 4.81 2.51
N ILE A 108 -7.30 3.66 1.82
CA ILE A 108 -6.97 3.49 0.41
C ILE A 108 -8.25 3.76 -0.37
N ASP A 109 -8.23 4.75 -1.25
CA ASP A 109 -9.38 5.11 -2.09
C ASP A 109 -9.39 4.36 -3.45
N TYR A 110 -8.29 3.67 -3.78
CA TYR A 110 -8.05 2.96 -5.05
C TYR A 110 -8.28 3.85 -6.28
N ASP A 111 -8.02 5.15 -6.14
CA ASP A 111 -8.10 6.14 -7.21
C ASP A 111 -6.81 6.97 -7.22
N SER A 112 -6.57 7.70 -6.14
CA SER A 112 -5.32 8.44 -5.92
C SER A 112 -4.36 7.68 -5.02
N HIS A 113 -4.84 6.70 -4.27
CA HIS A 113 -4.06 5.91 -3.33
C HIS A 113 -4.30 4.43 -3.58
N PHE A 114 -3.25 3.72 -3.99
CA PHE A 114 -3.29 2.28 -4.18
C PHE A 114 -2.24 1.58 -3.33
N ALA A 115 -2.56 0.39 -2.83
CA ALA A 115 -1.59 -0.42 -2.11
C ALA A 115 -1.76 -1.92 -2.36
N PHE A 116 -0.63 -2.61 -2.39
CA PHE A 116 -0.52 -4.07 -2.43
C PHE A 116 0.06 -4.59 -1.11
N ALA A 117 -0.39 -5.77 -0.73
CA ALA A 117 0.26 -6.61 0.27
C ALA A 117 0.89 -7.83 -0.42
N ALA A 118 2.02 -8.28 0.12
CA ALA A 118 2.59 -9.58 -0.19
C ALA A 118 2.33 -10.52 1.00
N LEU A 119 1.72 -11.66 0.70
CA LEU A 119 1.45 -12.72 1.67
C LEU A 119 2.24 -13.97 1.28
N ILE A 120 2.71 -14.69 2.27
CA ILE A 120 3.32 -16.02 2.12
C ILE A 120 2.46 -17.05 2.82
N LYS A 121 2.61 -18.30 2.43
CA LYS A 121 1.94 -19.42 3.08
C LYS A 121 2.76 -19.92 4.27
N GLU A 122 2.15 -19.92 5.46
CA GLU A 122 2.69 -20.54 6.67
C GLU A 122 1.72 -21.65 7.12
N GLY A 123 2.02 -22.90 6.74
CA GLY A 123 1.11 -24.02 6.99
C GLY A 123 -0.21 -23.87 6.22
N SER A 124 -1.32 -23.70 6.94
CA SER A 124 -2.66 -23.52 6.37
C SER A 124 -3.12 -22.06 6.32
N THR A 125 -2.29 -21.11 6.77
CA THR A 125 -2.62 -19.69 6.83
C THR A 125 -1.73 -18.87 5.91
N TRP A 126 -2.21 -17.68 5.56
CA TRP A 126 -1.44 -16.70 4.80
C TRP A 126 -1.00 -15.57 5.72
N LYS A 127 0.32 -15.37 5.86
CA LYS A 127 0.93 -14.30 6.65
C LYS A 127 1.32 -13.14 5.72
N GLY A 128 0.88 -11.93 6.06
CA GLY A 128 1.35 -10.71 5.41
C GLY A 128 2.78 -10.38 5.81
N VAL A 129 3.67 -10.23 4.84
CA VAL A 129 5.12 -10.01 5.08
C VAL A 129 5.66 -8.73 4.45
N ALA A 130 4.88 -8.08 3.59
CA ALA A 130 5.25 -6.79 3.05
C ALA A 130 4.02 -6.01 2.58
N THR A 131 4.15 -4.69 2.54
CA THR A 131 3.19 -3.81 1.87
C THR A 131 3.92 -2.77 1.03
N ALA A 132 3.29 -2.33 -0.05
CA ALA A 132 3.76 -1.22 -0.84
C ALA A 132 2.59 -0.41 -1.38
N ARG A 133 2.78 0.88 -1.59
CA ARG A 133 1.74 1.80 -2.04
C ARG A 133 2.26 2.85 -2.99
N ILE A 134 1.34 3.43 -3.75
CA ILE A 134 1.50 4.69 -4.48
C ILE A 134 0.42 5.67 -4.05
N ILE A 135 0.78 6.95 -3.96
CA ILE A 135 -0.13 8.06 -3.65
C ILE A 135 0.10 9.12 -4.71
N GLN A 136 -0.87 9.27 -5.60
CA GLN A 136 -0.89 10.25 -6.67
C GLN A 136 -0.82 11.64 -6.09
N ASP A 137 0.00 12.46 -6.72
CA ASP A 137 0.16 13.85 -6.37
C ASP A 137 -1.13 14.64 -6.70
N LYS A 138 -1.52 15.54 -5.79
CA LYS A 138 -2.77 16.31 -5.92
C LYS A 138 -2.70 17.42 -6.96
N ASP A 139 -1.50 17.93 -7.25
CA ASP A 139 -1.28 19.04 -8.19
C ASP A 139 -0.74 18.52 -9.54
N ASP A 140 -0.05 17.38 -9.56
CA ASP A 140 0.44 16.73 -10.79
C ASP A 140 0.01 15.25 -10.86
N SER A 141 -1.12 14.98 -11.52
CA SER A 141 -1.64 13.62 -11.67
C SER A 141 -0.70 12.64 -12.41
N SER A 142 0.35 13.13 -13.07
CA SER A 142 1.36 12.29 -13.73
C SER A 142 2.44 11.76 -12.77
N VAL A 143 2.42 12.19 -11.49
CA VAL A 143 3.40 11.82 -10.46
C VAL A 143 2.70 11.12 -9.30
N ALA A 144 3.34 10.10 -8.73
CA ALA A 144 2.90 9.51 -7.46
C ALA A 144 4.08 9.18 -6.54
N GLU A 145 3.90 9.43 -5.25
CA GLU A 145 4.85 9.01 -4.23
C GLU A 145 4.68 7.52 -3.95
N TRP A 146 5.78 6.76 -3.94
CA TRP A 146 5.75 5.35 -3.60
C TRP A 146 6.45 5.08 -2.27
N ALA A 147 5.97 4.05 -1.57
CA ALA A 147 6.65 3.57 -0.37
C ALA A 147 6.37 2.09 -0.12
N ALA A 148 7.33 1.39 0.48
CA ALA A 148 7.23 -0.03 0.79
C ALA A 148 7.87 -0.37 2.14
N ILE A 149 7.36 -1.42 2.79
CA ILE A 149 7.94 -2.02 3.98
C ILE A 149 7.88 -3.54 3.84
N VAL A 150 8.95 -4.22 4.23
CA VAL A 150 9.09 -5.67 4.21
C VAL A 150 9.57 -6.09 5.60
N LEU A 151 9.01 -7.16 6.16
CA LEU A 151 9.49 -7.74 7.40
C LEU A 151 10.96 -8.19 7.26
N ASP A 152 11.78 -7.97 8.29
CA ASP A 152 13.25 -8.09 8.20
C ASP A 152 13.69 -9.50 7.80
N ALA A 153 12.99 -10.53 8.30
CA ALA A 153 13.23 -11.93 7.96
C ALA A 153 13.07 -12.25 6.45
N TYR A 154 12.41 -11.39 5.69
CA TYR A 154 12.11 -11.56 4.26
C TYR A 154 12.87 -10.58 3.36
N HIS A 155 13.81 -9.81 3.92
CA HIS A 155 14.71 -8.98 3.14
C HIS A 155 15.59 -9.82 2.20
N GLY A 156 15.99 -9.25 1.07
CA GLY A 156 16.82 -9.95 0.08
C GLY A 156 16.12 -11.08 -0.69
N MET A 157 14.88 -11.45 -0.36
CA MET A 157 14.16 -12.54 -1.03
C MET A 157 13.50 -12.13 -2.36
N GLY A 158 13.45 -10.83 -2.67
CA GLY A 158 12.87 -10.30 -3.91
C GLY A 158 11.41 -9.84 -3.82
N ILE A 159 10.78 -9.93 -2.64
CA ILE A 159 9.39 -9.49 -2.40
C ILE A 159 9.22 -8.00 -2.71
N GLY A 160 10.10 -7.16 -2.15
CA GLY A 160 10.07 -5.71 -2.37
C GLY A 160 10.23 -5.34 -3.85
N SER A 161 11.09 -6.04 -4.60
CA SER A 161 11.27 -5.84 -6.04
C SER A 161 9.99 -6.16 -6.82
N CYS A 162 9.29 -7.25 -6.46
CA CYS A 162 8.03 -7.62 -7.09
C CYS A 162 6.92 -6.60 -6.80
N LEU A 163 6.84 -6.12 -5.56
CA LEU A 163 5.88 -5.09 -5.16
C LEU A 163 6.11 -3.77 -5.94
N LEU A 164 7.35 -3.28 -6.00
CA LEU A 164 7.66 -2.05 -6.72
C LEU A 164 7.41 -2.20 -8.23
N TYR A 165 7.73 -3.35 -8.81
CA TYR A 165 7.43 -3.63 -10.21
C TYR A 165 5.93 -3.60 -10.50
N CYS A 166 5.14 -4.31 -9.68
CA CYS A 166 3.68 -4.34 -9.79
C CYS A 166 3.08 -2.93 -9.67
N LEU A 167 3.53 -2.14 -8.67
CA LEU A 167 3.13 -0.74 -8.52
C LEU A 167 3.49 0.10 -9.76
N SER A 168 4.69 -0.07 -10.33
CA SER A 168 5.09 0.69 -11.52
C SER A 168 4.24 0.36 -12.75
N CYS A 169 3.87 -0.91 -12.92
CA CYS A 169 2.97 -1.34 -14.00
C CYS A 169 1.57 -0.77 -13.81
N MET A 170 1.08 -0.78 -12.57
CA MET A 170 -0.23 -0.23 -12.22
C MET A 170 -0.25 1.30 -12.37
N ALA A 171 0.81 1.98 -11.93
CA ALA A 171 0.96 3.43 -12.11
C ALA A 171 0.91 3.80 -13.60
N SER A 172 1.66 3.08 -14.44
CA SER A 172 1.60 3.26 -15.90
C SER A 172 0.19 3.01 -16.47
N HIS A 173 -0.52 2.00 -15.97
CA HIS A 173 -1.90 1.72 -16.36
C HIS A 173 -2.89 2.85 -16.02
N PHE A 174 -2.60 3.62 -14.97
CA PHE A 174 -3.39 4.78 -14.52
C PHE A 174 -2.79 6.13 -14.98
N ASP A 175 -1.99 6.14 -16.05
CA ASP A 175 -1.36 7.34 -16.63
C ASP A 175 -0.42 8.13 -15.68
N ILE A 176 -0.01 7.52 -14.56
CA ILE A 176 1.04 8.04 -13.67
C ILE A 176 2.38 7.70 -14.30
N ARG A 177 3.04 8.71 -14.87
CA ARG A 177 4.29 8.57 -15.64
C ARG A 177 5.53 8.43 -14.77
N ARG A 178 5.52 9.02 -13.58
CA ARG A 178 6.70 9.06 -12.70
C ARG A 178 6.34 8.62 -11.29
N LEU A 179 7.18 7.77 -10.71
CA LEU A 179 7.14 7.46 -9.28
C LEU A 179 8.26 8.19 -8.56
N CYS A 180 7.96 8.76 -7.40
CA CYS A 180 8.91 9.49 -6.58
C CYS A 180 8.99 8.97 -5.15
N ALA A 181 10.16 9.13 -4.51
CA ALA A 181 10.33 8.87 -3.08
C ALA A 181 11.47 9.71 -2.49
N VAL A 182 11.33 10.07 -1.21
CA VAL A 182 12.48 10.48 -0.39
C VAL A 182 13.12 9.22 0.15
N VAL A 183 14.45 9.10 0.00
CA VAL A 183 15.20 7.92 0.40
C VAL A 183 16.28 8.35 1.37
N HIS A 184 16.29 7.77 2.58
CA HIS A 184 17.34 8.01 3.56
C HIS A 184 18.70 7.61 2.99
N HIS A 185 19.75 8.40 3.26
CA HIS A 185 21.08 8.22 2.68
C HIS A 185 21.77 6.90 3.09
N GLU A 186 21.34 6.29 4.19
CA GLU A 186 21.81 4.96 4.64
C GLU A 186 20.92 3.80 4.14
N ASN A 187 19.83 4.07 3.41
CA ASN A 187 19.00 3.02 2.83
C ASN A 187 19.64 2.46 1.55
N TYR A 188 20.82 1.84 1.70
CA TYR A 188 21.60 1.28 0.58
C TYR A 188 20.78 0.35 -0.33
N PRO A 189 19.87 -0.51 0.17
CA PRO A 189 19.01 -1.31 -0.70
C PRO A 189 18.15 -0.48 -1.65
N VAL A 190 17.49 0.57 -1.14
CA VAL A 190 16.64 1.45 -1.97
C VAL A 190 17.48 2.37 -2.84
N LEU A 191 18.64 2.85 -2.38
CA LEU A 191 19.56 3.62 -3.23
C LEU A 191 20.09 2.79 -4.39
N HIS A 192 20.37 1.50 -4.18
CA HIS A 192 20.69 0.57 -5.26
C HIS A 192 19.53 0.43 -6.24
N TRP A 193 18.29 0.37 -5.76
CA TRP A 193 17.09 0.38 -6.59
C TRP A 193 16.97 1.65 -7.42
N MET A 194 17.24 2.83 -6.84
CA MET A 194 17.21 4.10 -7.56
C MET A 194 18.20 4.08 -8.74
N LYS A 195 19.43 3.59 -8.50
CA LYS A 195 20.42 3.41 -9.58
C LYS A 195 19.92 2.43 -10.66
N LYS A 196 19.39 1.27 -10.26
CA LYS A 196 18.88 0.24 -11.19
C LYS A 196 17.67 0.74 -12.01
N ALA A 197 16.85 1.60 -11.43
CA ALA A 197 15.70 2.22 -12.09
C ALA A 197 16.11 3.37 -13.03
N SER A 198 17.41 3.69 -13.13
CA SER A 198 17.90 4.92 -13.79
C SER A 198 17.23 6.18 -13.23
N ALA A 199 16.98 6.17 -11.92
CA ALA A 199 16.34 7.29 -11.23
C ALA A 199 17.26 8.51 -11.21
N TYR A 200 16.64 9.68 -11.23
CA TYR A 200 17.32 10.96 -11.11
C TYR A 200 16.76 11.71 -9.89
N GLN A 201 17.50 12.72 -9.43
CA GLN A 201 17.03 13.57 -8.34
C GLN A 201 16.43 14.86 -8.89
N GLU A 202 15.25 15.21 -8.41
CA GLU A 202 14.56 16.46 -8.75
C GLU A 202 14.18 17.19 -7.46
N PHE A 203 14.29 18.52 -7.48
CA PHE A 203 13.75 19.33 -6.40
C PHE A 203 12.27 19.54 -6.66
N TYR A 204 11.43 18.98 -5.79
CA TYR A 204 9.99 18.97 -5.95
C TYR A 204 9.35 19.27 -4.58
N ARG A 205 8.49 20.29 -4.53
CA ARG A 205 7.81 20.76 -3.30
C ARG A 205 8.75 20.86 -2.11
N ASP A 206 9.81 21.64 -2.28
CA ASP A 206 10.79 22.00 -1.24
C ASP A 206 11.70 20.85 -0.74
N CYS A 207 11.47 19.62 -1.20
CA CYS A 207 12.30 18.44 -0.92
C CYS A 207 13.03 17.96 -2.18
N ARG A 208 14.14 17.24 -2.00
CA ARG A 208 14.76 16.48 -3.09
C ARG A 208 14.19 15.06 -3.13
N PHE A 209 13.54 14.72 -4.22
CA PHE A 209 13.00 13.39 -4.46
C PHE A 209 13.89 12.61 -5.43
N TRP A 210 13.99 11.29 -5.22
CA TRP A 210 14.36 10.38 -6.29
C TRP A 210 13.13 10.12 -7.16
N MET A 211 13.30 10.19 -8.48
CA MET A 211 12.24 9.99 -9.46
C MET A 211 12.66 8.99 -10.54
N PHE A 212 11.74 8.14 -10.99
CA PHE A 212 11.94 7.26 -12.14
C PHE A 212 10.63 7.11 -12.95
N GLU A 213 10.78 6.83 -14.25
CA GLU A 213 9.67 6.64 -15.19
C GLU A 213 8.97 5.29 -15.01
N THR A 214 7.67 5.26 -15.30
CA THR A 214 6.83 4.05 -15.29
C THR A 214 6.52 3.56 -16.71
N PRO A 215 6.38 2.24 -16.91
CA PRO A 215 6.69 1.19 -15.94
C PRO A 215 8.21 1.01 -15.80
N LEU A 216 8.64 0.34 -14.73
CA LEU A 216 10.04 -0.06 -14.59
C LEU A 216 10.48 -0.94 -15.76
N ASN A 217 11.79 -0.90 -16.06
CA ASN A 217 12.35 -1.73 -17.12
C ASN A 217 12.07 -3.23 -16.89
N LYS A 218 11.88 -3.99 -17.98
CA LYS A 218 11.60 -5.44 -17.89
C LYS A 218 12.72 -6.25 -17.23
N THR A 219 13.96 -5.75 -17.25
CA THR A 219 15.10 -6.35 -16.55
C THR A 219 15.03 -6.20 -15.02
N TRP A 220 14.05 -5.45 -14.50
CA TRP A 220 13.82 -5.32 -13.07
C TRP A 220 13.50 -6.65 -12.41
N ILE A 221 12.61 -7.43 -13.05
CA ILE A 221 12.25 -8.81 -12.71
C ILE A 221 12.86 -9.74 -13.76
N PRO A 222 13.92 -10.50 -13.43
CA PRO A 222 14.60 -11.36 -14.40
C PRO A 222 13.74 -12.50 -14.95
N SER A 223 12.84 -13.05 -14.13
CA SER A 223 11.96 -14.15 -14.54
C SER A 223 10.79 -13.62 -15.38
N ASP A 224 10.71 -14.07 -16.63
CA ASP A 224 9.63 -13.72 -17.55
C ASP A 224 8.27 -14.18 -17.02
N GLU A 225 8.19 -15.39 -16.45
CA GLU A 225 6.95 -15.93 -15.86
C GLU A 225 6.44 -15.05 -14.71
N VAL A 226 7.33 -14.67 -13.78
CA VAL A 226 6.97 -13.80 -12.66
C VAL A 226 6.55 -12.43 -13.18
N ARG A 227 7.30 -11.87 -14.13
CA ARG A 227 7.04 -10.56 -14.72
C ARG A 227 5.66 -10.51 -15.40
N GLU A 228 5.33 -11.50 -16.21
CA GLU A 228 4.03 -11.59 -16.88
C GLU A 228 2.87 -11.68 -15.89
N ARG A 229 3.01 -12.45 -14.81
CA ARG A 229 1.98 -12.53 -13.76
C ARG A 229 1.77 -11.19 -13.07
N LEU A 230 2.84 -10.48 -12.72
CA LEU A 230 2.76 -9.16 -12.09
C LEU A 230 2.13 -8.12 -13.02
N GLU A 231 2.54 -8.08 -14.29
CA GLU A 231 1.95 -7.19 -15.29
C GLU A 231 0.46 -7.46 -15.46
N ARG A 232 0.06 -8.74 -15.60
CA ARG A 232 -1.36 -9.09 -15.72
C ARG A 232 -2.17 -8.65 -14.51
N ALA A 233 -1.66 -8.87 -13.30
CA ALA A 233 -2.32 -8.42 -12.07
C ALA A 233 -2.46 -6.89 -12.03
N ALA A 234 -1.41 -6.15 -12.33
CA ALA A 234 -1.44 -4.69 -12.37
C ALA A 234 -2.49 -4.11 -13.34
N HIS A 235 -2.82 -4.84 -14.41
CA HIS A 235 -3.82 -4.46 -15.42
C HIS A 235 -5.22 -5.06 -15.20
N GLY A 236 -5.48 -5.68 -14.04
CA GLY A 236 -6.79 -6.32 -13.78
C GLY A 236 -7.07 -7.53 -14.68
N LYS A 237 -6.03 -8.21 -15.14
CA LYS A 237 -6.09 -9.41 -16.00
C LYS A 237 -5.40 -10.62 -15.35
N GLY A 238 -5.04 -10.50 -14.08
CA GLY A 238 -4.48 -11.56 -13.26
C GLY A 238 -5.50 -12.63 -12.91
N GLY A 239 -5.11 -13.45 -11.95
CA GLY A 239 -5.87 -14.58 -11.47
C GLY A 239 -5.01 -15.35 -10.47
N VAL A 240 -5.68 -16.13 -9.64
CA VAL A 240 -5.04 -16.95 -8.62
C VAL A 240 -5.65 -18.34 -8.60
N GLU A 241 -4.88 -19.30 -8.11
CA GLU A 241 -5.32 -20.68 -7.92
C GLU A 241 -6.33 -20.78 -6.76
N ASP A 242 -7.00 -21.93 -6.67
CA ASP A 242 -8.10 -22.17 -5.73
C ASP A 242 -7.73 -21.87 -4.27
N GLU A 243 -6.50 -22.19 -3.85
CA GLU A 243 -6.06 -21.95 -2.48
C GLU A 243 -5.93 -20.44 -2.16
N CYS A 244 -5.35 -19.67 -3.07
CA CYS A 244 -5.27 -18.22 -2.96
C CYS A 244 -6.66 -17.58 -3.04
N MET A 245 -7.55 -18.13 -3.86
CA MET A 245 -8.95 -17.70 -3.95
C MET A 245 -9.68 -17.93 -2.62
N GLN A 246 -9.46 -19.05 -1.95
CA GLN A 246 -10.03 -19.31 -0.63
C GLN A 246 -9.56 -18.29 0.42
N GLU A 247 -8.30 -17.86 0.38
CA GLU A 247 -7.82 -16.80 1.27
C GLU A 247 -8.48 -15.44 0.98
N LEU A 248 -8.67 -15.11 -0.31
CA LEU A 248 -9.39 -13.90 -0.69
C LEU A 248 -10.83 -13.93 -0.17
N GLN A 249 -11.55 -15.03 -0.38
CA GLN A 249 -12.91 -15.21 0.12
C GLN A 249 -12.98 -15.12 1.65
N ARG A 250 -12.02 -15.73 2.38
CA ARG A 250 -11.93 -15.61 3.84
C ARG A 250 -11.67 -14.17 4.28
N THR A 251 -10.84 -13.43 3.55
CA THR A 251 -10.53 -12.02 3.85
C THR A 251 -11.76 -11.14 3.60
N VAL A 252 -12.44 -11.31 2.46
CA VAL A 252 -13.65 -10.56 2.10
C VAL A 252 -14.78 -10.77 3.12
N LYS A 253 -15.00 -12.01 3.57
CA LYS A 253 -16.00 -12.34 4.61
C LYS A 253 -15.78 -11.65 5.95
N LYS A 254 -14.54 -11.23 6.24
CA LYS A 254 -14.19 -10.54 7.49
C LYS A 254 -14.32 -9.02 7.38
N ILE A 255 -14.64 -8.48 6.20
CA ILE A 255 -14.88 -7.05 6.04
C ILE A 255 -16.13 -6.71 6.86
N ASP A 256 -15.94 -5.94 7.93
CA ASP A 256 -17.03 -5.34 8.68
C ASP A 256 -17.81 -4.39 7.76
N GLN A 257 -19.00 -4.84 7.36
CA GLN A 257 -19.84 -4.20 6.36
C GLN A 257 -20.31 -2.82 6.84
N GLU A 258 -20.56 -2.62 8.14
CA GLU A 258 -20.99 -1.31 8.67
C GLU A 258 -19.86 -0.28 8.64
N ARG A 259 -18.62 -0.71 8.94
CA ARG A 259 -17.43 0.17 8.92
C ARG A 259 -17.00 0.54 7.51
N PHE A 260 -17.21 -0.37 6.56
CA PHE A 260 -16.89 -0.17 5.14
C PHE A 260 -17.91 0.73 4.42
N LEU A 261 -19.21 0.56 4.67
CA LEU A 261 -20.28 1.36 4.05
C LEU A 261 -20.29 2.82 4.51
N ASN A 262 -19.96 3.07 5.78
CA ASN A 262 -19.99 4.42 6.35
C ASN A 262 -18.74 5.26 6.04
N GLY A 263 -17.76 4.70 5.31
CA GLY A 263 -16.57 5.42 4.84
C GLY A 263 -16.03 6.45 5.84
N CYS A 264 -15.61 6.01 7.02
CA CYS A 264 -15.05 6.88 8.07
C CYS A 264 -15.78 8.23 8.28
N ARG A 265 -17.10 8.32 8.07
CA ARG A 265 -17.90 9.48 8.49
C ARG A 265 -18.33 9.26 9.93
N ARG A 266 -17.50 9.71 10.88
CA ARG A 266 -18.04 10.26 12.13
C ARG A 266 -18.13 11.76 11.95
N THR A 267 -19.34 12.27 12.06
CA THR A 267 -19.68 13.68 12.14
C THR A 267 -18.88 14.35 13.26
N VAL A 268 -18.40 15.55 12.96
CA VAL A 268 -17.75 16.46 13.91
C VAL A 268 -18.82 16.98 14.86
N GLU A 269 -19.29 16.17 15.79
CA GLU A 269 -20.28 16.57 16.79
C GLU A 269 -20.28 15.51 17.90
N GLU A 270 -19.23 15.49 18.71
CA GLU A 270 -19.23 14.97 20.10
C GLU A 270 -17.80 15.01 20.65
N THR A 271 -17.28 16.22 20.86
CA THR A 271 -16.35 16.49 21.97
C THR A 271 -16.43 17.99 22.25
N GLY A 272 -17.29 18.34 23.21
CA GLY A 272 -17.44 19.71 23.66
C GLY A 272 -16.14 20.20 24.29
N MET A 273 -15.48 21.14 23.63
CA MET A 273 -14.64 22.13 24.28
C MET A 273 -14.84 23.46 23.56
N LYS A 274 -15.44 24.41 24.28
CA LYS A 274 -15.75 25.76 23.81
C LYS A 274 -14.46 26.54 23.51
N GLU A 275 -14.56 27.21 22.38
CA GLU A 275 -13.73 28.25 21.77
C GLU A 275 -12.92 29.14 22.72
N THR A 276 -11.64 29.30 22.40
CA THR A 276 -11.07 30.63 22.15
C THR A 276 -9.81 30.51 21.28
N MET A 277 -9.63 31.49 20.40
CA MET A 277 -8.49 31.74 19.48
C MET A 277 -8.68 31.33 18.01
N SER A 278 -9.00 32.37 17.24
CA SER A 278 -9.08 32.51 15.80
C SER A 278 -7.77 32.16 15.08
N GLY A 279 -7.87 31.42 13.97
CA GLY A 279 -6.81 31.33 12.95
C GLY A 279 -6.61 29.95 12.31
N LYS A 280 -7.08 29.79 11.06
CA LYS A 280 -6.77 28.75 10.04
C LYS A 280 -6.87 27.27 10.46
N ARG A 281 -7.86 26.56 9.87
CA ARG A 281 -8.04 25.11 9.96
C ARG A 281 -6.94 24.38 9.17
N ASN A 282 -6.05 23.69 9.89
CA ASN A 282 -5.09 22.74 9.30
C ASN A 282 -5.71 21.33 9.21
N ALA A 283 -5.60 20.71 8.04
CA ALA A 283 -5.80 19.27 7.87
C ALA A 283 -4.66 18.49 8.57
N PRO A 284 -4.90 17.26 9.06
CA PRO A 284 -3.87 16.47 9.74
C PRO A 284 -2.71 16.12 8.79
N VAL A 285 -1.51 16.30 9.33
CA VAL A 285 -0.20 16.27 8.68
C VAL A 285 0.23 14.83 8.37
N VAL A 286 0.52 14.54 7.10
CA VAL A 286 1.46 13.48 6.69
C VAL A 286 2.83 14.15 6.70
N SER A 287 3.81 13.56 7.39
CA SER A 287 5.12 14.18 7.61
C SER A 287 5.91 14.33 6.30
N PHE A 288 5.95 15.57 5.81
CA PHE A 288 7.07 16.14 5.07
C PHE A 288 8.02 16.74 6.11
N VAL A 289 9.33 16.50 5.99
CA VAL A 289 10.34 17.32 6.65
C VAL A 289 11.27 17.86 5.58
N THR A 290 11.00 19.09 5.15
CA THR A 290 12.02 19.97 4.63
C THR A 290 12.63 20.70 5.81
N SER A 291 13.93 20.56 5.97
CA SER A 291 14.76 21.38 6.85
C SER A 291 14.43 22.86 6.70
N GLY A 292 14.08 23.51 7.81
CA GLY A 292 13.95 24.95 7.93
C GLY A 292 14.35 25.39 9.32
N GLN A 293 15.67 25.59 9.49
CA GLN A 293 16.36 26.35 10.54
C GLN A 293 16.08 25.96 12.01
N ASP A 294 17.05 25.26 12.61
CA ASP A 294 17.73 25.73 13.82
C ASP A 294 19.13 25.09 13.86
N ASP A 295 20.13 25.89 14.21
CA ASP A 295 21.57 25.65 14.10
C ASP A 295 22.06 24.31 14.68
N PHE A 296 22.79 23.53 13.87
CA PHE A 296 23.84 22.65 14.39
C PHE A 296 25.02 22.64 13.42
N ASP A 297 26.07 23.36 13.82
CA ASP A 297 27.39 23.41 13.20
C ASP A 297 28.16 22.16 13.60
N ILE A 298 28.57 21.35 12.62
CA ILE A 298 29.57 20.29 12.80
C ILE A 298 30.64 20.48 11.73
N GLY A 299 31.27 21.65 11.76
CA GLY A 299 32.71 21.72 11.54
C GLY A 299 33.42 21.02 12.71
N ASP A 300 33.52 19.69 12.64
CA ASP A 300 34.53 18.86 13.30
C ASP A 300 34.08 17.40 13.17
N LEU A 301 34.34 16.82 12.00
CA LEU A 301 34.80 15.43 11.90
C LEU A 301 35.31 15.20 10.49
N PHE A 302 36.65 15.16 10.42
CA PHE A 302 37.42 14.37 9.46
C PHE A 302 36.79 13.00 9.17
#